data_AF-A0A933CDA0-F1
#
_entry.id   AF-A0A933CDA0-F1
#
_cell.length_a   1.000
_cell.length_b   1.000
_cell.length_c   1.000
_cell.angle_alpha   90.00
_cell.angle_beta   90.00
_cell.angle_gamma   90.00
#
_symmetry.space_group_name_H-M   'P 1'
#
loop_
_entity.id
_entity.type
_entity.pdbx_description
1 polymer ?
#
loop_
_entity_poly.entity_id
_entity_poly.type
_entity_poly.pdbx_seq_one_letter_code
_entity_poly.pdbx_strand_id
1 'polypeptide(L)'
;MSSASEFGKDAVDLDADPFCPAGLFSTGKGTEHRKGGKLILTPGKIALFLAEGQKNGGWLKGHKLREELVNLPVLNANVLDYLLAHQELIPDAWKGRAVFFWGTIYRDRFGTLCVRCLCWFGDGWVSSDRWLGSGWNESSPAALPAS
;
A
#
# COMPACT_ATOMS: atom_id res chain seq x y z
N MET A 1 -34.53 4.22 20.43
CA MET A 1 -33.32 4.94 20.85
C MET A 1 -32.14 4.31 20.12
N SER A 2 -31.46 5.13 19.34
CA SER A 2 -30.41 4.75 18.38
C SER A 2 -29.15 4.21 19.06
N SER A 3 -28.55 3.20 18.43
CA SER A 3 -27.09 3.13 18.29
C SER A 3 -26.78 2.24 17.08
N ALA A 4 -26.79 2.85 15.90
CA ALA A 4 -26.05 2.32 14.76
C ALA A 4 -24.65 2.91 14.87
N SER A 5 -23.68 2.04 15.10
CA SER A 5 -22.26 2.31 15.25
C SER A 5 -21.71 3.27 14.19
N GLU A 6 -21.01 4.32 14.64
CA GLU A 6 -20.31 5.30 13.81
C GLU A 6 -19.02 4.72 13.18
N PHE A 7 -19.14 3.76 12.27
CA PHE A 7 -17.99 3.29 11.50
C PHE A 7 -17.81 4.16 10.25
N GLY A 8 -16.70 4.90 10.18
CA GLY A 8 -16.20 5.54 8.95
C GLY A 8 -16.32 7.07 8.85
N LYS A 9 -15.99 7.83 9.92
CA LYS A 9 -15.99 9.31 9.84
C LYS A 9 -14.72 9.93 9.27
N ASP A 10 -13.58 9.25 9.35
CA ASP A 10 -12.31 9.89 8.98
C ASP A 10 -11.91 9.52 7.55
N ALA A 11 -12.12 10.48 6.65
CA ALA A 11 -11.54 10.41 5.31
C ALA A 11 -10.02 10.52 5.41
N VAL A 12 -9.31 9.58 4.78
CA VAL A 12 -7.86 9.63 4.66
C VAL A 12 -7.49 10.75 3.69
N ASP A 13 -6.63 11.67 4.13
CA ASP A 13 -6.04 12.67 3.26
C ASP A 13 -4.85 12.07 2.50
N LEU A 14 -5.07 11.79 1.21
CA LEU A 14 -4.04 11.25 0.32
C LEU A 14 -3.06 12.32 -0.17
N ASP A 15 -3.31 13.60 0.11
CA ASP A 15 -2.46 14.71 -0.32
C ASP A 15 -1.47 15.17 0.76
N ALA A 16 -1.70 14.71 2.00
CA ALA A 16 -0.81 14.91 3.14
C ALA A 16 0.54 14.22 2.90
N ASP A 17 1.61 14.84 3.40
CA ASP A 17 2.95 14.27 3.30
C ASP A 17 3.00 12.88 3.96
N PRO A 18 3.53 11.86 3.27
CA PRO A 18 3.50 10.51 3.79
C PRO A 18 4.46 10.37 4.97
N PHE A 19 4.03 9.62 5.97
CA PHE A 19 4.88 9.26 7.10
C PHE A 19 6.17 8.59 6.59
N CYS A 20 7.30 8.99 7.16
CA CYS A 20 8.62 8.47 6.83
C CYS A 20 9.15 7.63 8.00
N PRO A 21 9.15 6.28 7.88
CA PRO A 21 9.81 5.43 8.85
C PRO A 21 11.29 5.76 8.99
N ALA A 22 11.88 5.44 10.14
CA ALA A 22 13.30 5.66 10.39
C ALA A 22 14.17 5.03 9.28
N GLY A 23 15.02 5.84 8.65
CA GLY A 23 15.91 5.39 7.57
C GLY A 23 15.30 5.45 6.16
N LEU A 24 14.02 5.81 6.02
CA LEU A 24 13.35 6.04 4.74
C LEU A 24 13.04 7.53 4.54
N PHE A 25 13.05 7.94 3.27
CA PHE A 25 12.76 9.29 2.81
C PHE A 25 11.70 9.25 1.72
N SER A 26 10.66 10.06 1.82
CA SER A 26 9.62 10.23 0.78
C SER A 26 10.00 11.26 -0.28
N THR A 27 11.09 12.00 -0.08
CA THR A 27 11.59 13.03 -0.99
C THR A 27 12.98 12.68 -1.53
N GLY A 28 13.33 13.28 -2.67
CA GLY A 28 14.61 13.08 -3.35
C GLY A 28 14.49 12.34 -4.68
N LYS A 29 15.64 12.02 -5.28
CA LYS A 29 15.67 11.42 -6.62
C LYS A 29 15.00 10.04 -6.63
N GLY A 30 13.99 9.88 -7.49
CA GLY A 30 13.31 8.63 -7.76
C GLY A 30 12.17 8.28 -6.81
N THR A 31 11.99 9.05 -5.72
CA THR A 31 10.81 8.94 -4.85
C THR A 31 9.57 9.47 -5.56
N GLU A 32 8.41 9.09 -5.04
CA GLU A 32 7.13 9.45 -5.63
C GLU A 32 6.07 9.46 -4.52
N HIS A 33 5.14 10.40 -4.61
CA HIS A 33 3.94 10.42 -3.78
C HIS A 33 2.76 10.82 -4.67
N ARG A 34 1.90 9.85 -4.95
CA ARG A 34 0.69 10.04 -5.75
C ARG A 34 -0.42 10.54 -4.85
N LYS A 35 -0.80 11.79 -5.10
CA LYS A 35 -1.92 12.49 -4.48
C LYS A 35 -3.26 11.98 -5.03
N GLY A 36 -4.32 12.15 -4.25
CA GLY A 36 -5.63 11.59 -4.57
C GLY A 36 -6.80 12.25 -3.85
N GLY A 37 -6.57 13.39 -3.20
CA GLY A 37 -7.56 14.09 -2.39
C GLY A 37 -7.95 13.28 -1.16
N LYS A 38 -9.25 13.25 -0.86
CA LYS A 38 -9.79 12.56 0.31
C LYS A 38 -10.41 11.23 -0.07
N LEU A 39 -10.05 10.17 0.66
CA LEU A 39 -10.59 8.83 0.49
C LEU A 39 -11.34 8.38 1.74
N ILE A 40 -12.64 8.12 1.61
CA ILE A 40 -13.42 7.48 2.68
C ILE A 40 -13.19 5.97 2.59
N LEU A 41 -12.58 5.41 3.64
CA LEU A 41 -12.35 3.97 3.73
C LEU A 41 -13.51 3.29 4.44
N THR A 42 -14.17 2.38 3.74
CA THR A 42 -15.11 1.41 4.30
C THR A 42 -14.68 0.00 3.90
N PRO A 43 -15.13 -1.04 4.62
CA PRO A 43 -14.84 -2.43 4.23
C PRO A 43 -15.17 -2.68 2.75
N GLY A 44 -14.22 -3.25 2.01
CA GLY A 44 -14.36 -3.54 0.58
C GLY A 44 -13.96 -2.40 -0.37
N LYS A 45 -13.54 -1.22 0.13
CA LYS A 45 -13.08 -0.10 -0.72
C LYS A 45 -11.67 -0.25 -1.30
N ILE A 46 -10.97 -1.33 -0.98
CA ILE A 46 -9.63 -1.60 -1.50
C ILE A 46 -9.64 -2.95 -2.22
N ALA A 47 -9.21 -2.94 -3.48
CA ALA A 47 -8.97 -4.11 -4.30
C ALA A 47 -7.48 -4.47 -4.32
N LEU A 48 -7.19 -5.77 -4.35
CA LEU A 48 -5.84 -6.30 -4.52
C LEU A 48 -5.60 -6.62 -5.99
N PHE A 49 -4.73 -5.85 -6.63
CA PHE A 49 -4.37 -6.01 -8.04
C PHE A 49 -3.09 -6.83 -8.19
N LEU A 50 -3.10 -7.73 -9.18
CA LEU A 50 -1.92 -8.45 -9.65
C LEU A 50 -1.70 -8.11 -11.13
N ALA A 51 -0.52 -7.60 -11.44
CA ALA A 51 -0.03 -7.50 -12.81
C ALA A 51 0.01 -8.88 -13.48
N GLU A 52 -0.13 -8.93 -14.81
CA GLU A 52 -0.11 -10.21 -15.54
C GLU A 52 1.16 -11.02 -15.26
N GLY A 53 2.31 -10.34 -15.19
CA GLY A 53 3.59 -10.98 -14.89
C GLY A 53 3.73 -11.55 -13.46
N GLN A 54 2.81 -11.23 -12.55
CA GLN A 54 2.79 -11.79 -11.18
C GLN A 54 1.94 -13.07 -11.07
N LYS A 55 1.10 -13.37 -12.06
CA LYS A 55 0.14 -14.48 -12.01
C LYS A 55 0.80 -15.81 -12.37
N ASN A 56 0.12 -16.92 -12.04
CA ASN A 56 0.51 -18.28 -12.43
C ASN A 56 1.93 -18.66 -11.97
N GLY A 57 2.30 -18.30 -10.73
CA GLY A 57 3.65 -18.52 -10.19
C GLY A 57 4.73 -17.59 -10.77
N GLY A 58 4.34 -16.61 -11.58
CA GLY A 58 5.22 -15.58 -12.14
C GLY A 58 5.71 -14.57 -11.11
N TRP A 59 6.73 -13.82 -11.51
CA TRP A 59 7.19 -12.66 -10.75
C TRP A 59 7.76 -11.58 -11.66
N LEU A 60 7.67 -10.33 -11.21
CA LEU A 60 8.26 -9.18 -11.87
C LEU A 60 9.35 -8.56 -11.01
N LYS A 61 10.36 -7.95 -11.65
CA LYS A 61 11.21 -6.98 -10.97
C LYS A 61 10.37 -5.75 -10.61
N GLY A 62 10.58 -5.20 -9.43
CA GLY A 62 9.77 -4.07 -8.94
C GLY A 62 9.81 -2.84 -9.84
N HIS A 63 10.93 -2.59 -10.55
CA HIS A 63 10.99 -1.53 -11.56
C HIS A 63 10.02 -1.77 -12.73
N LYS A 64 9.89 -3.01 -13.23
CA LYS A 64 8.91 -3.35 -14.28
C LYS A 64 7.48 -3.27 -13.76
N LEU A 65 7.25 -3.75 -12.54
CA LEU A 65 5.93 -3.64 -11.90
C LEU A 65 5.53 -2.16 -11.74
N ARG A 66 6.46 -1.27 -11.37
CA ARG A 66 6.21 0.19 -11.31
C ARG A 66 5.75 0.75 -12.65
N GLU A 67 6.34 0.30 -13.76
CA GLU A 67 5.94 0.70 -15.11
C GLU A 67 4.52 0.23 -15.44
N GLU A 68 4.16 -1.02 -15.12
CA GLU A 68 2.80 -1.55 -15.34
C GLU A 68 1.74 -0.83 -14.50
N LEU A 69 2.11 -0.32 -13.32
CA LEU A 69 1.22 0.40 -12.42
C LEU A 69 1.11 1.91 -12.71
N VAL A 70 1.83 2.43 -13.72
CA VAL A 70 1.94 3.90 -13.93
C VAL A 70 0.59 4.59 -14.16
N ASN A 71 -0.32 3.92 -14.87
CA ASN A 71 -1.65 4.46 -15.21
C ASN A 71 -2.75 3.95 -14.29
N LEU A 72 -2.42 3.18 -13.25
CA LEU A 72 -3.39 2.66 -12.30
C LEU A 72 -3.50 3.57 -11.07
N PRO A 73 -4.70 3.68 -10.47
CA PRO A 73 -4.94 4.50 -9.29
C PRO A 73 -4.42 3.79 -8.02
N VAL A 74 -3.13 3.46 -7.96
CA VAL A 74 -2.55 2.78 -6.79
C VAL A 74 -2.64 3.66 -5.54
N LEU A 75 -3.04 3.05 -4.42
CA LEU A 75 -3.14 3.73 -3.12
C LEU A 75 -1.74 4.03 -2.58
N ASN A 76 -1.61 5.15 -1.87
CA ASN A 76 -0.36 5.64 -1.30
C ASN A 76 -0.21 5.22 0.18
N ALA A 77 0.94 5.52 0.79
CA ALA A 77 1.27 5.07 2.13
C ALA A 77 0.37 5.67 3.23
N ASN A 78 -0.34 6.77 2.98
CA ASN A 78 -1.27 7.35 3.97
C ASN A 78 -2.42 6.37 4.26
N VAL A 79 -2.86 5.60 3.25
CA VAL A 79 -3.85 4.54 3.44
C VAL A 79 -3.29 3.41 4.30
N LEU A 80 -2.03 3.03 4.07
CA LEU A 80 -1.36 2.01 4.89
C LEU A 80 -1.34 2.42 6.37
N ASP A 81 -0.89 3.65 6.65
CA ASP A 81 -0.74 4.13 8.03
C ASP A 81 -2.11 4.29 8.72
N TYR A 82 -3.14 4.71 7.98
CA TYR A 82 -4.51 4.71 8.49
C TYR A 82 -4.99 3.29 8.81
N LEU A 83 -4.79 2.32 7.92
CA LEU A 83 -5.19 0.92 8.16
C LEU A 83 -4.43 0.29 9.34
N LEU A 84 -3.18 0.66 9.59
CA LEU A 84 -2.46 0.22 10.78
C LEU A 84 -3.06 0.74 12.09
N ALA A 85 -3.62 1.95 12.08
CA ALA A 85 -4.34 2.52 13.21
C ALA A 85 -5.75 1.96 13.37
N HIS A 86 -6.32 1.41 12.30
CA HIS A 86 -7.69 0.88 12.20
C HIS A 86 -7.69 -0.55 11.65
N GLN A 87 -7.00 -1.46 12.33
CA GLN A 87 -6.77 -2.82 11.83
C GLN A 87 -8.04 -3.64 11.64
N GLU A 88 -9.13 -3.29 12.32
CA GLU A 88 -10.47 -3.86 12.15
C GLU A 88 -11.04 -3.67 10.73
N LEU A 89 -10.50 -2.71 9.96
CA LEU A 89 -10.89 -2.46 8.56
C LEU A 89 -10.16 -3.37 7.58
N ILE A 90 -9.06 -4.02 7.99
CA ILE A 90 -8.24 -4.84 7.10
C ILE A 90 -8.87 -6.24 6.97
N PRO A 91 -9.23 -6.68 5.75
CA PRO A 91 -9.84 -7.99 5.57
C PRO A 91 -8.91 -9.14 5.95
N ASP A 92 -9.42 -10.12 6.70
CA ASP A 92 -8.71 -11.36 7.03
C ASP A 92 -8.23 -12.13 5.80
N ALA A 93 -8.92 -11.99 4.66
CA ALA A 93 -8.53 -12.58 3.38
C ALA A 93 -7.19 -12.06 2.83
N TRP A 94 -6.66 -10.95 3.38
CA TRP A 94 -5.34 -10.43 3.02
C TRP A 94 -4.21 -11.18 3.75
N LYS A 95 -4.52 -11.96 4.79
CA LYS A 95 -3.52 -12.74 5.55
C LYS A 95 -2.77 -13.68 4.59
N GLY A 96 -1.46 -13.84 4.82
CA GLY A 96 -0.58 -14.58 3.91
C GLY A 96 -0.11 -13.79 2.68
N ARG A 97 -0.50 -12.52 2.54
CA ARG A 97 -0.01 -11.60 1.51
C ARG A 97 0.71 -10.42 2.13
N ALA A 98 1.61 -9.83 1.36
CA ALA A 98 2.15 -8.49 1.61
C ALA A 98 1.48 -7.52 0.64
N VAL A 99 0.59 -6.67 1.14
CA VAL A 99 -0.22 -5.73 0.32
C VAL A 99 0.51 -4.40 0.21
N PHE A 100 0.88 -4.01 -1.01
CA PHE A 100 1.78 -2.88 -1.26
C PHE A 100 1.07 -1.62 -1.74
N PHE A 101 1.50 -0.48 -1.21
CA PHE A 101 0.91 0.83 -1.46
C PHE A 101 1.80 1.62 -2.42
N TRP A 102 1.75 1.23 -3.69
CA TRP A 102 2.60 1.73 -4.78
C TRP A 102 2.43 3.22 -5.11
N GLY A 103 1.42 3.88 -4.54
CA GLY A 103 1.28 5.33 -4.62
C GLY A 103 2.34 6.10 -3.82
N THR A 104 3.21 5.42 -3.07
CA THR A 104 4.40 6.04 -2.48
C THR A 104 5.64 5.20 -2.72
N ILE A 105 6.66 5.83 -3.31
CA ILE A 105 7.99 5.26 -3.47
C ILE A 105 8.92 5.98 -2.52
N TYR A 106 9.49 5.23 -1.58
CA TYR A 106 10.48 5.71 -0.65
C TYR A 106 11.89 5.44 -1.15
N ARG A 107 12.86 6.15 -0.58
CA ARG A 107 14.28 5.92 -0.76
C ARG A 107 14.95 5.69 0.58
N ASP A 108 15.87 4.74 0.66
CA ASP A 108 16.71 4.60 1.85
C ASP A 108 17.89 5.58 1.83
N ARG A 109 18.72 5.52 2.89
CA ARG A 109 19.95 6.34 2.99
C ARG A 109 21.00 6.05 1.91
N PHE A 110 20.93 4.90 1.25
CA PHE A 110 21.86 4.46 0.21
C PHE A 110 21.36 4.75 -1.21
N GLY A 111 20.15 5.29 -1.36
CA GLY A 111 19.54 5.59 -2.64
C GLY A 111 18.68 4.45 -3.21
N THR A 112 18.50 3.35 -2.48
CA THR A 112 17.66 2.22 -2.90
C THR A 112 16.19 2.60 -2.76
N LEU A 113 15.42 2.37 -3.83
CA LEU A 113 13.98 2.63 -3.83
C LEU A 113 13.20 1.44 -3.27
N CYS A 114 12.16 1.73 -2.49
CA CYS A 114 11.28 0.71 -1.92
C CYS A 114 9.82 1.17 -1.85
N VAL A 115 8.93 0.20 -1.62
CA VAL A 115 7.50 0.42 -1.39
C VAL A 115 7.12 -0.21 -0.06
N ARG A 116 6.32 0.50 0.74
CA ARG A 116 5.80 -0.03 2.00
C ARG A 116 4.60 -0.97 1.78
N CYS A 117 4.43 -1.93 2.67
CA CYS A 117 3.31 -2.85 2.66
C CYS A 117 2.72 -3.10 4.04
N LEU A 118 1.49 -3.62 4.04
CA LEU A 118 0.88 -4.32 5.16
C LEU A 118 1.13 -5.81 5.04
N CYS A 119 1.49 -6.46 6.14
CA CYS A 119 1.53 -7.91 6.26
C CYS A 119 1.00 -8.35 7.63
N TRP A 120 0.42 -9.56 7.67
CA TRP A 120 -0.02 -10.19 8.92
C TRP A 120 1.14 -10.98 9.52
N PHE A 121 1.42 -10.76 10.80
CA PHE A 121 2.45 -11.49 11.54
C PHE A 121 1.89 -11.98 12.87
N GLY A 122 1.51 -13.26 12.94
CA GLY A 122 1.05 -13.90 14.18
C GLY A 122 -0.27 -13.34 14.70
N ASP A 123 -0.17 -12.27 15.47
CA ASP A 123 -1.24 -11.64 16.26
C ASP A 123 -1.71 -10.29 15.73
N GLY A 124 -1.07 -9.72 14.69
CA GLY A 124 -1.49 -8.42 14.16
C GLY A 124 -0.99 -8.06 12.78
N TRP A 125 -1.51 -6.95 12.26
CA TRP A 125 -1.01 -6.30 11.05
C TRP A 125 0.16 -5.39 11.39
N VAL A 126 1.22 -5.47 10.58
CA VAL A 126 2.42 -4.64 10.71
C VAL A 126 2.77 -4.02 9.35
N SER A 127 3.52 -2.92 9.36
CA SER A 127 4.16 -2.42 8.14
C SER A 127 5.52 -3.03 7.92
N SER A 128 5.87 -3.23 6.66
CA SER A 128 7.23 -3.50 6.19
C SER A 128 7.49 -2.73 4.89
N ASP A 129 8.61 -3.01 4.24
CA ASP A 129 8.96 -2.47 2.93
C ASP A 129 9.68 -3.52 2.08
N ARG A 130 9.67 -3.30 0.76
CA ARG A 130 10.41 -4.11 -0.19
C ARG A 130 11.05 -3.27 -1.26
N TRP A 131 12.31 -3.56 -1.56
CA TRP A 131 13.08 -2.86 -2.57
C TRP A 131 12.59 -3.16 -3.99
N LEU A 132 12.63 -2.16 -4.87
CA LEU A 132 12.25 -2.29 -6.28
C LEU A 132 13.16 -3.25 -7.06
N GLY A 133 14.39 -3.49 -6.60
CA GLY A 133 15.30 -4.48 -7.18
C GLY A 133 14.90 -5.95 -6.93
N SER A 134 13.97 -6.18 -5.99
CA SER A 134 13.47 -7.50 -5.61
C SER A 134 12.46 -8.07 -6.60
N GLY A 135 12.13 -9.36 -6.43
CA GLY A 135 11.03 -10.02 -7.14
C GLY A 135 9.68 -9.82 -6.44
N TRP A 136 8.63 -9.70 -7.26
CA TRP A 136 7.25 -9.44 -6.84
C TRP A 136 6.34 -10.47 -7.48
N ASN A 137 5.80 -11.38 -6.66
CA ASN A 137 4.97 -12.49 -7.08
C ASN A 137 3.49 -12.26 -6.70
N GLU A 138 2.65 -13.30 -6.83
CA GLU A 138 1.24 -13.29 -6.46
C GLU A 138 0.94 -12.94 -4.99
N SER A 139 1.89 -13.18 -4.07
CA SER A 139 1.76 -12.79 -2.66
C SER A 139 2.08 -11.31 -2.42
N SER A 140 2.35 -10.54 -3.49
CA SER A 140 2.80 -9.16 -3.44
C SER A 140 1.87 -8.21 -4.24
N PRO A 141 0.54 -8.22 -4.00
CA PRO A 141 -0.40 -7.41 -4.76
C PRO A 141 -0.25 -5.91 -4.48
N ALA A 142 -0.65 -5.09 -5.46
CA ALA A 142 -0.80 -3.65 -5.30
C ALA A 142 -2.21 -3.32 -4.76
N ALA A 143 -2.29 -2.37 -3.83
CA ALA A 143 -3.55 -1.84 -3.32
C ALA A 143 -4.10 -0.76 -4.26
N LEU A 144 -5.33 -0.93 -4.74
CA LEU A 144 -6.07 0.05 -5.55
C LEU A 144 -7.42 0.34 -4.87
N PRO A 145 -8.05 1.51 -5.11
CA PRO A 145 -9.46 1.69 -4.84
C PRO A 145 -10.27 0.60 -5.54
N ALA A 146 -11.22 0.00 -4.83
CA ALA A 146 -12.25 -0.81 -5.46
C ALA A 146 -13.20 0.10 -6.27
N SER A 147 -13.64 -0.40 -7.43
CA SER A 147 -14.65 0.26 -8.27
C SER A 147 -16.02 0.29 -7.61
#